data_AF-A0A7W6AFN3-F1
#
_entry.id   AF-A0A7W6AFN3-F1
#
_cell.length_a   1.000
_cell.length_b   1.000
_cell.length_c   1.000
_cell.angle_alpha   90.00
_cell.angle_beta   90.00
_cell.angle_gamma   90.00
#
_symmetry.space_group_name_H-M   'P 1'
#
loop_
_entity.id
_entity.type
_entity.pdbx_description
1 polymer ?
#
loop_
_entity_poly.entity_id
_entity_poly.type
_entity_poly.pdbx_seq_one_letter_code
_entity_poly.pdbx_strand_id
1 'polypeptide(L)' 'MALPADVVSFRAKRDECDHFRGEEPADEARADFLEKALARTCTGTDAALAALKKRYADQPAVMAVLSNYDEGIE' A
#
# COMPACT_ATOMS: atom_id res chain seq x y z
N MET A 1 -2.43 -13.63 -16.58
CA MET A 1 -1.40 -14.05 -15.60
C MET A 1 -1.89 -13.65 -14.23
N ALA A 2 -1.91 -14.55 -13.25
CA ALA A 2 -2.40 -14.24 -11.91
C ALA A 2 -1.25 -13.75 -11.02
N LEU A 3 -1.49 -12.73 -10.19
CA LEU A 3 -0.52 -12.29 -9.20
C LEU A 3 -0.51 -13.25 -8.00
N PRO A 4 0.64 -13.43 -7.33
CA PRO A 4 0.72 -14.12 -6.05
C PRO A 4 -0.24 -13.55 -5.00
N ALA A 5 -0.80 -14.40 -4.15
CA ALA A 5 -1.83 -13.99 -3.18
C ALA A 5 -1.35 -12.95 -2.16
N ASP A 6 -0.08 -13.00 -1.77
CA ASP A 6 0.56 -12.01 -0.90
C ASP A 6 0.73 -10.66 -1.59
N VAL A 7 1.08 -10.65 -2.88
CA VAL A 7 1.11 -9.43 -3.70
C VAL A 7 -0.30 -8.84 -3.81
N VAL A 8 -1.32 -9.66 -4.09
CA VAL A 8 -2.72 -9.20 -4.16
C VAL A 8 -3.17 -8.59 -2.83
N SER A 9 -2.85 -9.25 -1.71
CA SER A 9 -3.22 -8.78 -0.37
C SER A 9 -2.49 -7.48 -0.01
N PHE A 10 -1.21 -7.37 -0.35
CA PHE A 10 -0.43 -6.14 -0.18
C PHE A 10 -1.05 -4.99 -0.97
N ARG A 11 -1.36 -5.21 -2.26
CA ARG A 11 -1.98 -4.19 -3.11
C ARG A 11 -3.30 -3.70 -2.55
N ALA A 12 -4.18 -4.60 -2.11
CA ALA A 12 -5.45 -4.21 -1.54
C ALA A 12 -5.29 -3.28 -0.33
N LYS A 13 -4.34 -3.59 0.57
CA LYS A 13 -4.05 -2.75 1.75
C LYS A 13 -3.39 -1.42 1.35
N ARG A 14 -2.43 -1.45 0.43
CA ARG A 14 -1.66 -0.27 0.02
C ARG A 14 -2.49 0.69 -0.84
N ASP A 15 -3.32 0.17 -1.75
CA ASP A 15 -4.26 0.95 -2.55
C ASP A 15 -5.28 1.66 -1.63
N GLU A 16 -5.75 1.02 -0.55
CA GLU A 16 -6.62 1.65 0.44
C GLU A 16 -5.90 2.78 1.21
N CYS A 17 -4.63 2.58 1.57
CA CYS A 17 -3.81 3.65 2.15
C CYS A 17 -3.62 4.83 1.19
N ASP A 18 -3.22 4.57 -0.06
CA ASP A 18 -2.96 5.60 -1.05
C ASP A 18 -4.24 6.37 -1.39
N HIS A 19 -5.40 5.70 -1.37
CA HIS A 19 -6.70 6.35 -1.47
C HIS A 19 -6.92 7.37 -0.34
N PHE A 20 -6.77 6.96 0.92
CA PHE A 20 -6.98 7.86 2.06
C PHE A 20 -5.92 8.96 2.16
N ARG A 21 -4.67 8.70 1.74
CA ARG A 21 -3.60 9.72 1.70
C ARG A 21 -3.92 10.86 0.73
N GLY A 22 -4.66 10.56 -0.33
CA GLY A 22 -5.07 11.55 -1.34
C GLY A 22 -6.36 12.30 -0.99
N GLU A 23 -6.98 12.02 0.16
CA GLU A 23 -8.20 12.67 0.59
C GLU A 23 -7.95 13.89 1.48
N GLU A 24 -8.60 15.00 1.14
CA GLU A 24 -8.68 16.17 2.01
C GLU A 24 -9.92 16.04 2.92
N PRO A 25 -9.78 16.24 4.25
CA PRO A 25 -10.92 16.13 5.17
C PRO A 25 -11.93 17.25 4.92
N ALA A 26 -13.18 16.87 4.64
CA ALA A 26 -14.28 17.81 4.46
C ALA A 26 -14.77 18.43 5.78
N ASP A 27 -14.62 17.70 6.88
CA ASP A 27 -15.01 18.08 8.24
C ASP A 27 -14.16 17.33 9.29
N GLU A 28 -14.33 17.69 10.58
CA GLU A 28 -13.58 17.10 11.69
C GLU A 28 -13.83 15.59 11.83
N ALA A 29 -15.05 15.12 11.59
CA ALA A 29 -15.36 13.70 11.67
C ALA A 29 -14.65 12.90 10.56
N ARG A 30 -14.50 13.48 9.36
CA ARG A 30 -13.71 12.91 8.28
C ARG A 30 -12.23 12.91 8.61
N ALA A 31 -11.71 13.99 9.21
CA ALA A 31 -10.32 14.05 9.66
C ALA A 31 -9.99 12.92 10.66
N ASP A 32 -10.81 12.76 11.70
CA ASP A 32 -10.65 11.70 12.71
C ASP A 32 -10.72 10.28 12.11
N PHE A 33 -11.56 10.09 11.09
CA PHE A 33 -11.62 8.83 10.36
C PHE A 33 -10.35 8.59 9.56
N LEU A 34 -9.89 9.60 8.80
CA LEU A 34 -8.73 9.49 7.92
C LEU A 34 -7.48 9.16 8.73
N GLU A 35 -7.26 9.81 9.87
CA GLU A 35 -6.12 9.49 10.76
C GLU A 35 -6.10 8.00 11.16
N LYS A 36 -7.24 7.46 11.59
CA LYS A 36 -7.35 6.05 12.00
C LYS A 36 -7.23 5.10 10.82
N ALA A 37 -7.79 5.48 9.68
CA ALA A 37 -7.74 4.68 8.47
C ALA A 37 -6.30 4.60 7.94
N LEU A 38 -5.61 5.73 7.84
CA LEU A 38 -4.19 5.83 7.47
C LEU A 38 -3.31 5.00 8.41
N ALA A 39 -3.48 5.13 9.73
CA ALA A 39 -2.71 4.31 10.67
C ALA A 39 -2.98 2.80 10.50
N ARG A 40 -4.19 2.40 10.11
CA ARG A 40 -4.53 0.98 9.89
C ARG A 40 -3.99 0.44 8.57
N THR A 41 -4.08 1.22 7.49
CA THR A 41 -3.83 0.77 6.12
C THR A 41 -2.41 1.07 5.67
N CYS A 42 -1.80 2.17 6.10
CA CYS A 42 -0.46 2.54 5.70
C CYS A 42 0.61 1.84 6.54
N THR A 43 0.40 1.65 7.85
CA THR A 43 1.45 1.11 8.72
C THR A 43 1.88 -0.32 8.33
N GLY A 44 3.20 -0.51 8.22
CA GLY A 44 3.90 -1.73 7.85
C GLY A 44 3.90 -2.05 6.35
N THR A 45 3.33 -1.18 5.50
CA THR A 45 3.29 -1.40 4.05
C THR A 45 4.63 -1.11 3.37
N ASP A 46 5.46 -0.19 3.87
CA ASP A 46 6.80 0.07 3.32
C ASP A 46 7.73 -1.14 3.55
N ALA A 47 7.71 -1.69 4.77
CA ALA A 47 8.43 -2.92 5.09
C ALA A 47 7.91 -4.12 4.27
N ALA A 48 6.59 -4.23 4.07
CA ALA A 48 6.00 -5.28 3.23
C ALA A 48 6.41 -5.14 1.76
N LEU A 49 6.44 -3.91 1.23
CA LEU A 49 6.88 -3.64 -0.14
C LEU A 49 8.34 -4.05 -0.34
N ALA A 50 9.23 -3.67 0.57
CA ALA A 50 10.64 -4.06 0.52
C ALA A 50 10.80 -5.59 0.57
N ALA A 51 10.05 -6.27 1.44
CA ALA A 51 10.07 -7.73 1.53
C ALA A 51 9.57 -8.41 0.25
N LEU A 52 8.49 -7.90 -0.34
CA LEU A 52 7.93 -8.42 -1.60
C LEU A 52 8.88 -8.18 -2.77
N LYS A 53 9.45 -6.98 -2.91
CA LYS A 53 10.45 -6.69 -3.96
C LYS A 53 11.65 -7.62 -3.87
N LYS A 54 12.14 -7.89 -2.65
CA LYS A 54 13.21 -8.87 -2.43
C LYS A 54 12.80 -10.30 -2.82
N ARG A 55 11.58 -10.72 -2.45
CA ARG A 55 11.07 -12.08 -2.73
C ARG A 55 10.81 -12.34 -4.21
N TYR A 56 10.37 -11.32 -4.93
CA TYR A 56 9.93 -11.41 -6.32
C TYR A 56 10.94 -10.82 -7.32
N ALA A 57 12.20 -10.59 -6.91
CA ALA A 57 13.23 -9.94 -7.73
C ALA A 57 13.41 -10.57 -9.13
N ASP A 58 13.31 -11.90 -9.22
CA ASP A 58 13.47 -12.65 -10.48
C ASP A 58 12.15 -12.79 -11.28
N GLN A 59 11.07 -12.14 -10.85
CA GLN A 59 9.75 -12.19 -11.50
C GLN A 59 9.38 -10.81 -12.06
N PRO A 60 9.79 -10.49 -13.31
CA PRO A 60 9.64 -9.15 -13.88
C PRO A 60 8.20 -8.65 -13.89
N ALA A 61 7.23 -9.55 -14.11
CA ALA A 61 5.81 -9.20 -14.09
C ALA A 61 5.31 -8.76 -12.70
N VAL A 62 5.82 -9.37 -11.63
CA VAL A 62 5.47 -8.99 -10.26
C VAL A 62 6.22 -7.73 -9.86
N MET A 63 7.51 -7.62 -10.21
CA MET A 63 8.30 -6.43 -9.96
C MET A 63 7.73 -5.19 -10.65
N ALA A 64 7.25 -5.30 -11.89
CA ALA A 64 6.59 -4.19 -12.58
C ALA A 64 5.36 -3.66 -11.81
N VAL A 65 4.64 -4.53 -11.10
CA VAL A 65 3.50 -4.13 -10.27
C VAL A 65 3.96 -3.50 -8.96
N LEU A 66 4.96 -4.09 -8.29
CA LEU A 66 5.48 -3.59 -7.03
C LEU A 66 6.23 -2.25 -7.19
N SER A 67 6.83 -1.99 -8.34
CA SER A 67 7.54 -0.74 -8.61
C SER A 67 6.64 0.48 -8.79
N ASN A 68 5.31 0.29 -8.89
CA ASN A 68 4.36 1.40 -8.94
C ASN A 68 4.07 2.02 -7.57
N TYR A 69 4.49 1.37 -6.48
CA TYR A 69 4.30 1.85 -5.12
C TYR A 69 5.54 2.59 -4.61
N ASP A 70 5.30 3.69 -3.90
CA ASP A 70 6.33 4.47 -3.21
C ASP A 70 6.95 3.66 -2.06
N GLU A 71 8.23 3.84 -1.77
CA GLU A 71 8.99 3.08 -0.78
C GLU A 71 8.99 3.73 0.61
N GLY A 72 8.52 4.97 0.75
CA GLY A 72 8.50 5.70 2.02
C GLY A 72 7.29 6.59 2.17
N ILE A 73 6.18 6.04 2.65
CA ILE A 73 4.95 6.81 2.93
C ILE A 73 4.54 6.84 4.41
N GLU A 74 5.20 6.03 5.24
CA GLU A 74 5.05 5.98 6.69
C GLU A 74 6.06 6.90 7.39
#